data_AF-A2GU96-F1
#
_entry.id   AF-A2GU96-F1
#
_cell.length_a   1.000
_cell.length_b   1.000
_cell.length_c   1.000
_cell.angle_alpha   90.00
_cell.angle_beta   90.00
_cell.angle_gamma   90.00
#
_symmetry.space_group_name_H-M   'P 1'
#
loop_
_entity.id
_entity.type
_entity.pdbx_description
1 polymer ?
#
loop_
_entity_poly.entity_id
_entity_poly.type
_entity_poly.pdbx_seq_one_letter_code
_entity_poly.pdbx_strand_id
1 'polypeptide(L)'
;MADIIIPVGQKLLSNVSIVKLKKNGKQFEIAVTPNKVTSWRNGLEKDIDEVVQSHSIFSNVDRGMLAKQSEVLETLEVDDMEKALHIILDQGKLTLAEKERKLVIENLTKDIASIVASQCVNVNTQRPLTPSTVERAMKEIGFS
;
A
#
# COMPACT_ATOMS: atom_id res chain seq x y z
N MET A 1 33.38 -27.15 4.91
CA MET A 1 32.95 -26.22 3.86
C MET A 1 32.04 -25.23 4.53
N ALA A 2 32.53 -24.02 4.81
CA ALA A 2 31.72 -22.97 5.43
C ALA A 2 30.90 -22.31 4.32
N ASP A 3 29.58 -22.36 4.43
CA ASP A 3 28.69 -21.63 3.54
C ASP A 3 28.94 -20.14 3.70
N ILE A 4 29.57 -19.55 2.69
CA ILE A 4 29.73 -18.11 2.56
C ILE A 4 28.34 -17.55 2.30
N ILE A 5 27.70 -17.03 3.35
CA ILE A 5 26.44 -16.29 3.25
C ILE A 5 26.78 -14.94 2.61
N ILE A 6 26.75 -14.91 1.28
CA ILE A 6 26.79 -13.67 0.51
C ILE A 6 25.55 -12.87 0.93
N PRO A 7 25.64 -11.57 1.29
CA PRO A 7 24.47 -10.78 1.63
C PRO A 7 23.55 -10.73 0.41
N VAL A 8 22.47 -11.51 0.47
CA VAL A 8 21.51 -11.63 -0.62
C VAL A 8 20.71 -10.33 -0.66
N GLY A 9 21.03 -9.47 -1.63
CA GLY A 9 20.25 -8.30 -2.03
C GLY A 9 20.00 -7.26 -0.92
N GLN A 10 20.79 -6.18 -0.90
CA GLN A 10 20.39 -4.98 -0.16
C GLN A 10 19.05 -4.47 -0.70
N LYS A 11 18.00 -4.55 0.12
CA LYS A 11 16.74 -3.87 -0.16
C LYS A 11 16.96 -2.36 0.03
N LEU A 12 17.34 -1.68 -1.07
CA LEU A 12 17.64 -0.24 -1.06
C LEU A 12 16.45 0.64 -0.64
N LEU A 13 15.22 0.13 -0.77
CA LEU A 13 14.00 0.89 -0.55
C LEU A 13 13.24 0.35 0.67
N SER A 14 13.39 1.04 1.80
CA SER A 14 12.91 0.59 3.11
C SER A 14 11.46 0.98 3.43
N ASN A 15 10.86 1.91 2.67
CA ASN A 15 9.50 2.38 2.93
C ASN A 15 8.72 2.77 1.66
N VAL A 16 8.73 1.89 0.66
CA VAL A 16 8.06 2.10 -0.63
C VAL A 16 6.77 1.30 -0.69
N SER A 17 5.69 1.95 -1.13
CA SER A 17 4.45 1.28 -1.52
C SER A 17 4.42 1.08 -3.03
N ILE A 18 3.65 0.10 -3.48
CA ILE A 18 3.64 -0.29 -4.89
C ILE A 18 2.25 -0.07 -5.45
N VAL A 19 2.15 0.67 -6.54
CA VAL A 19 0.91 0.75 -7.32
C VAL A 19 1.01 -0.24 -8.47
N LYS A 20 0.08 -1.20 -8.52
CA LYS A 20 0.06 -2.28 -9.50
C LYS A 20 -1.10 -2.08 -10.48
N LEU A 21 -0.81 -2.05 -11.77
CA LEU A 21 -1.80 -2.07 -12.84
C LEU A 21 -1.65 -3.35 -13.66
N LYS A 22 -2.74 -4.07 -13.86
CA LYS A 22 -2.79 -5.24 -14.74
C LYS A 22 -3.65 -4.88 -15.95
N LYS A 23 -3.02 -4.76 -17.12
CA LYS A 23 -3.70 -4.44 -18.39
C LYS A 23 -3.17 -5.36 -19.49
N ASN A 24 -4.07 -5.87 -20.32
CA ASN A 24 -3.76 -6.75 -21.46
C ASN A 24 -2.84 -7.96 -21.13
N GLY A 25 -3.07 -8.59 -19.97
CA GLY A 25 -2.28 -9.74 -19.51
C GLY A 25 -0.90 -9.40 -18.92
N LYS A 26 -0.46 -8.14 -19.02
CA LYS A 26 0.82 -7.65 -18.48
C LYS A 26 0.62 -6.91 -17.16
N GLN A 27 1.67 -6.89 -16.35
CA GLN A 27 1.68 -6.24 -15.05
C GLN A 27 2.72 -5.13 -15.06
N PHE A 28 2.28 -3.95 -14.60
CA PHE A 28 3.12 -2.77 -14.43
C PHE A 28 3.02 -2.31 -12.99
N GLU A 29 4.16 -1.95 -12.43
CA GLU A 29 4.35 -1.59 -11.04
C GLU A 29 5.14 -0.29 -10.96
N ILE A 30 4.72 0.60 -10.07
CA ILE A 30 5.42 1.85 -9.77
C ILE A 30 5.74 1.91 -8.28
N ALA A 31 6.95 2.35 -7.98
CA ALA A 31 7.42 2.66 -6.64
C ALA A 31 6.95 4.06 -6.22
N VAL A 32 6.09 4.11 -5.20
CA VAL A 32 5.45 5.34 -4.73
C VAL A 32 5.54 5.49 -3.22
N THR A 33 5.48 6.73 -2.75
CA THR A 33 5.43 7.02 -1.31
C THR A 33 3.99 6.90 -0.80
N PRO A 34 3.69 6.07 0.21
CA PRO A 34 2.32 5.74 0.63
C PRO A 34 1.44 6.96 0.96
N ASN A 35 1.99 7.94 1.69
CA ASN A 35 1.23 9.12 2.13
C ASN A 35 0.79 9.99 0.95
N LYS A 36 1.62 10.08 -0.10
CA LYS A 36 1.38 10.97 -1.24
C LYS A 36 0.42 10.40 -2.27
N VAL A 37 0.31 9.07 -2.38
CA VAL A 37 -0.66 8.45 -3.30
C VAL A 37 -2.10 8.74 -2.88
N THR A 38 -2.37 8.72 -1.57
CA THR A 38 -3.71 9.04 -1.05
C THR A 38 -4.04 10.51 -1.30
N SER A 39 -3.08 11.41 -1.08
CA SER A 39 -3.20 12.84 -1.41
C SER A 39 -3.45 13.10 -2.90
N TRP A 40 -2.75 12.36 -3.77
CA TRP A 40 -2.93 12.41 -5.22
C TRP A 40 -4.36 12.04 -5.62
N ARG A 41 -4.90 10.95 -5.08
CA ARG A 41 -6.29 10.51 -5.35
C ARG A 41 -7.34 11.48 -4.81
N ASN A 42 -7.02 12.19 -3.74
CA ASN A 42 -7.86 13.24 -3.18
C ASN A 42 -7.73 14.57 -3.93
N GLY A 43 -6.84 14.67 -4.94
CA GLY A 43 -6.61 15.88 -5.74
C GLY A 43 -5.87 17.01 -5.00
N LEU A 44 -5.24 16.70 -3.86
CA LEU A 44 -4.54 17.68 -3.01
C LEU A 44 -3.12 18.00 -3.54
N GLU A 45 -2.42 17.00 -4.08
CA GLU A 45 -1.08 17.16 -4.66
C GLU A 45 -1.14 16.97 -6.18
N LYS A 46 -0.44 17.84 -6.93
CA LYS A 46 -0.40 17.84 -8.41
C LYS A 46 0.97 17.53 -9.00
N ASP A 47 2.02 17.49 -8.17
CA ASP A 47 3.39 17.24 -8.63
C ASP A 47 3.73 15.74 -8.59
N ILE A 48 4.03 15.17 -9.76
CA ILE A 48 4.28 13.73 -9.91
C ILE A 48 5.63 13.31 -9.32
N ASP A 49 6.63 14.18 -9.42
CA ASP A 49 7.99 14.01 -8.89
C ASP A 49 8.00 13.81 -7.38
N GLU A 50 7.01 14.39 -6.72
CA GLU A 50 6.86 14.28 -5.28
C GLU A 50 6.20 12.97 -4.87
N VAL A 51 5.25 12.47 -5.65
CA VAL A 51 4.48 11.25 -5.36
C VAL A 51 5.27 9.98 -5.67
N VAL A 52 6.00 10.01 -6.79
CA VAL A 52 6.72 8.86 -7.35
C VAL A 52 8.19 8.92 -6.95
N GLN A 53 8.78 7.80 -6.52
CA GLN A 53 10.21 7.79 -6.18
C GLN A 53 11.12 7.56 -7.40
N SER A 54 10.57 7.03 -8.49
CA SER A 54 11.27 6.83 -9.75
C SER A 54 10.29 6.88 -10.92
N HIS A 55 10.56 7.73 -11.91
CA HIS A 55 9.76 7.85 -13.16
C HIS A 55 9.84 6.60 -14.06
N SER A 56 10.57 5.58 -13.64
CA SER A 56 10.66 4.30 -14.32
C SER A 56 9.50 3.37 -13.94
N ILE A 57 8.89 2.75 -14.95
CA ILE A 57 7.86 1.72 -14.77
C ILE A 57 8.54 0.35 -14.69
N PHE A 58 8.18 -0.42 -13.67
CA PHE A 58 8.73 -1.74 -13.42
C PHE A 58 7.71 -2.82 -13.80
N SER A 59 8.18 -3.99 -14.24
CA SER A 59 7.36 -5.21 -14.26
C SER A 59 7.30 -5.85 -12.88
N ASN A 60 8.34 -5.65 -12.07
CA ASN A 60 8.39 -6.11 -10.68
C ASN A 60 9.31 -5.19 -9.85
N VAL A 61 8.75 -4.42 -8.93
CA VAL A 61 9.50 -3.47 -8.08
C VAL A 61 10.37 -4.22 -7.06
N ASP A 62 9.88 -5.31 -6.48
CA ASP A 62 10.62 -6.09 -5.48
C ASP A 62 11.90 -6.72 -6.06
N ARG A 63 11.89 -7.08 -7.35
CA ARG A 63 13.05 -7.61 -8.08
C ARG A 63 13.84 -6.56 -8.87
N GLY A 64 13.37 -5.30 -8.91
CA GLY A 64 13.96 -4.24 -9.72
C GLY A 64 13.90 -4.50 -11.23
N MET A 65 12.93 -5.30 -11.71
CA MET A 65 12.78 -5.60 -13.13
C MET A 65 12.06 -4.45 -13.84
N LEU A 66 12.76 -3.74 -14.72
CA LEU A 66 12.21 -2.66 -15.54
C LEU A 66 11.33 -3.22 -16.66
N ALA A 67 10.19 -2.56 -16.92
CA ALA A 67 9.37 -2.86 -18.08
C ALA A 67 9.99 -2.24 -19.34
N LYS A 68 9.82 -2.89 -20.50
CA LYS A 68 10.24 -2.30 -21.77
C LYS A 68 9.32 -1.13 -22.13
N GLN A 69 9.89 0.01 -22.51
CA GLN A 69 9.13 1.20 -22.87
C GLN A 69 8.11 0.92 -23.99
N SER A 70 8.51 0.22 -25.06
CA SER A 70 7.62 -0.15 -26.16
C SER A 70 6.39 -0.94 -25.69
N GLU A 71 6.58 -1.84 -24.74
CA GLU A 71 5.51 -2.68 -24.19
C GLU A 71 4.55 -1.90 -23.30
N VAL A 72 5.05 -0.92 -22.55
CA VAL A 72 4.23 -0.01 -21.75
C VAL A 72 3.35 0.84 -22.67
N LEU A 73 3.96 1.46 -23.69
CA LEU A 73 3.27 2.34 -24.65
C LEU A 73 2.18 1.58 -25.43
N GLU A 74 2.49 0.38 -25.93
CA GLU A 74 1.52 -0.48 -26.63
C GLU A 74 0.37 -0.94 -25.73
N THR A 75 0.64 -1.25 -24.47
CA THR A 75 -0.39 -1.80 -23.56
C THR A 75 -1.31 -0.71 -23.01
N LEU A 76 -0.76 0.48 -22.79
CA LEU A 76 -1.49 1.63 -22.25
C LEU A 76 -2.07 2.53 -23.36
N GLU A 77 -1.70 2.29 -24.63
CA GLU A 77 -2.12 3.07 -25.80
C GLU A 77 -1.78 4.56 -25.63
N VAL A 78 -0.55 4.82 -25.19
CA VAL A 78 -0.03 6.17 -24.94
C VAL A 78 1.32 6.36 -25.64
N ASP A 79 1.60 7.59 -26.03
CA ASP A 79 2.87 7.98 -26.66
C ASP A 79 3.95 8.38 -25.66
N ASP A 80 3.57 8.64 -24.41
CA ASP A 80 4.47 9.23 -23.41
C ASP A 80 4.49 8.43 -22.09
N MET A 81 5.69 8.30 -21.51
CA MET A 81 5.91 7.61 -20.24
C MET A 81 5.30 8.37 -19.05
N GLU A 82 5.27 9.71 -19.08
CA GLU A 82 4.62 10.50 -18.02
C GLU A 82 3.11 10.28 -18.01
N LYS A 83 2.49 10.23 -19.20
CA LYS A 83 1.07 9.88 -19.33
C LYS A 83 0.79 8.46 -18.83
N ALA A 84 1.70 7.52 -19.09
CA ALA A 84 1.60 6.17 -18.55
C ALA A 84 1.63 6.16 -17.01
N LEU A 85 2.53 6.95 -16.38
CA LEU A 85 2.58 7.08 -14.92
C LEU A 85 1.26 7.60 -14.35
N HIS A 86 0.67 8.63 -14.95
CA HIS A 86 -0.63 9.16 -14.54
C HIS A 86 -1.75 8.11 -14.58
N ILE A 87 -1.83 7.35 -15.69
CA ILE A 87 -2.83 6.29 -15.85
C ILE A 87 -2.63 5.21 -14.79
N ILE A 88 -1.40 4.79 -14.53
CA ILE A 88 -1.10 3.76 -13.53
C ILE A 88 -1.40 4.26 -12.12
N LEU A 89 -1.12 5.53 -11.79
CA LEU A 89 -1.45 6.12 -10.48
C LEU A 89 -2.95 6.17 -10.21
N ASP A 90 -3.73 6.55 -11.23
CA ASP A 90 -5.18 6.71 -11.16
C ASP A 90 -5.91 5.35 -11.16
N GLN A 91 -5.63 4.50 -12.17
CA GLN A 91 -6.31 3.22 -12.37
C GLN A 91 -5.69 2.06 -11.60
N GLY A 92 -4.44 2.22 -11.14
CA GLY A 92 -3.70 1.15 -10.46
C GLY A 92 -4.24 0.84 -9.07
N LYS A 93 -3.96 -0.36 -8.59
CA LYS A 93 -4.26 -0.77 -7.23
C LYS A 93 -3.06 -0.46 -6.33
N LEU A 94 -3.26 0.40 -5.34
CA LEU A 94 -2.27 0.65 -4.29
C LEU A 94 -2.13 -0.60 -3.41
N THR A 95 -0.92 -1.12 -3.34
CA THR A 95 -0.50 -2.17 -2.42
C THR A 95 0.43 -1.54 -1.41
N LEU A 96 -0.07 -1.38 -0.18
CA LEU A 96 0.72 -0.86 0.93
C LEU A 96 1.81 -1.86 1.32
N ALA A 97 2.95 -1.32 1.73
CA ALA A 97 3.99 -2.12 2.39
C ALA A 97 3.44 -2.76 3.68
N GLU A 98 4.05 -3.87 4.11
CA GLU A 98 3.56 -4.63 5.27
C GLU A 98 3.49 -3.77 6.56
N LYS A 99 4.47 -2.89 6.78
CA LYS A 99 4.49 -1.97 7.93
C LYS A 99 3.31 -1.00 7.90
N GLU A 100 3.11 -0.32 6.77
CA GLU A 100 2.02 0.64 6.60
C GLU A 100 0.65 -0.04 6.68
N ARG A 101 0.51 -1.23 6.08
CA ARG A 101 -0.71 -2.03 6.17
C ARG A 101 -1.04 -2.37 7.61
N LYS A 102 -0.06 -2.76 8.43
CA LYS A 102 -0.25 -3.02 9.86
C LYS A 102 -0.73 -1.78 10.60
N LEU A 103 -0.15 -0.61 10.32
CA LEU A 103 -0.53 0.66 10.94
C LEU A 103 -1.98 1.06 10.59
N VAL A 104 -2.37 0.92 9.32
CA VAL A 104 -3.75 1.20 8.86
C VAL A 104 -4.74 0.26 9.55
N ILE A 105 -4.43 -1.04 9.63
CA ILE A 105 -5.29 -2.02 10.31
C ILE A 105 -5.38 -1.73 11.81
N GLU A 106 -4.27 -1.35 12.45
CA GLU A 106 -4.25 -1.03 13.88
C GLU A 106 -5.11 0.20 14.18
N ASN A 107 -5.01 1.27 13.36
CA ASN A 107 -5.82 2.47 13.52
C ASN A 107 -7.32 2.17 13.30
N LEU A 108 -7.67 1.42 12.25
CA LEU A 108 -9.06 1.00 12.01
C LEU A 108 -9.61 0.16 13.15
N THR A 109 -8.82 -0.78 13.68
CA THR A 109 -9.21 -1.62 14.81
C THR A 109 -9.49 -0.76 16.06
N LYS A 110 -8.64 0.24 16.33
CA LYS A 110 -8.84 1.17 17.45
C LYS A 110 -10.10 2.03 17.28
N ASP A 111 -10.34 2.54 16.08
CA ASP A 111 -11.56 3.32 15.78
C ASP A 111 -12.82 2.47 15.97
N ILE A 112 -12.83 1.25 15.43
CA ILE A 112 -13.96 0.31 15.60
C ILE A 112 -14.15 -0.02 17.09
N ALA A 113 -13.07 -0.30 17.83
CA ALA A 113 -13.14 -0.59 19.25
C ALA A 113 -13.71 0.59 20.06
N SER A 114 -13.35 1.83 19.71
CA SER A 114 -13.87 3.05 20.32
C SER A 114 -15.38 3.21 20.08
N ILE A 115 -15.82 3.00 18.83
CA ILE A 115 -17.23 3.06 18.44
C ILE A 115 -18.05 1.99 19.19
N VAL A 116 -17.57 0.75 19.20
CA VAL A 116 -18.26 -0.37 19.87
C VAL A 116 -18.29 -0.15 21.39
N ALA A 117 -17.19 0.32 21.99
CA ALA A 117 -17.15 0.64 23.41
C ALA A 117 -18.17 1.71 23.82
N SER A 118 -18.44 2.69 22.94
CA SER A 118 -19.46 3.72 23.19
C SER A 118 -20.90 3.21 23.13
N GLN A 119 -21.15 2.10 22.43
CA GLN A 119 -22.48 1.54 22.21
C GLN A 119 -22.78 0.30 23.08
N CYS A 120 -21.75 -0.30 23.68
CA CYS A 120 -21.89 -1.53 24.45
C CYS A 120 -21.73 -1.29 25.97
N VAL A 121 -22.57 -1.98 26.73
CA VAL A 121 -22.52 -2.02 28.20
C VAL A 121 -22.32 -3.44 28.70
N ASN A 122 -21.62 -3.61 29.81
CA ASN A 122 -21.41 -4.92 30.42
C ASN A 122 -22.71 -5.38 31.09
N VAL A 123 -23.20 -6.57 30.73
CA VAL A 123 -24.48 -7.12 31.21
C VAL A 123 -24.52 -7.31 32.74
N ASN A 124 -23.38 -7.64 33.36
CA ASN A 124 -23.32 -7.94 34.79
C ASN A 124 -23.20 -6.68 35.65
N THR A 125 -22.48 -5.66 35.16
CA THR A 125 -22.16 -4.46 35.94
C THR A 125 -22.92 -3.22 35.49
N GLN A 126 -23.61 -3.29 34.34
CA GLN A 126 -24.26 -2.17 33.64
C GLN A 126 -23.33 -0.98 33.37
N ARG A 127 -22.01 -1.19 33.42
CA ARG A 127 -21.00 -0.16 33.14
C ARG A 127 -20.60 -0.16 31.66
N PRO A 128 -20.22 1.00 31.10
CA PRO A 128 -19.68 1.07 29.75
C PRO A 128 -18.40 0.25 29.62
N LEU A 129 -18.20 -0.39 28.47
CA LEU A 129 -16.96 -1.09 28.16
C LEU A 129 -15.84 -0.09 27.84
N THR A 130 -14.60 -0.47 28.15
CA THR A 130 -13.42 0.28 27.69
C THR A 130 -12.98 -0.23 26.31
N PRO A 131 -12.43 0.64 25.45
CA PRO A 131 -11.95 0.24 24.13
C PRO A 131 -10.89 -0.87 24.19
N SER A 132 -10.04 -0.87 25.23
CA SER A 132 -9.02 -1.92 25.43
C SER A 132 -9.62 -3.32 25.66
N THR A 133 -10.78 -3.41 26.33
CA THR A 133 -11.47 -4.70 26.50
C THR A 133 -12.06 -5.19 25.18
N VAL A 134 -12.59 -4.28 24.36
CA VAL A 134 -13.13 -4.59 23.03
C VAL A 134 -12.01 -5.01 22.07
N GLU A 135 -10.88 -4.31 22.04
CA GLU A 135 -9.70 -4.68 21.24
C GLU A 135 -9.22 -6.09 21.55
N ARG A 136 -9.13 -6.44 22.85
CA ARG A 136 -8.72 -7.79 23.26
C ARG A 136 -9.72 -8.85 22.80
N ALA A 137 -11.01 -8.59 23.00
CA ALA A 137 -12.07 -9.47 22.54
C ALA A 137 -12.03 -9.68 21.02
N MET A 138 -11.88 -8.61 20.24
CA MET A 138 -11.76 -8.65 18.77
C MET A 138 -10.56 -9.49 18.31
N LYS A 139 -9.43 -9.39 19.03
CA LYS A 139 -8.23 -10.18 18.75
C LYS A 139 -8.40 -11.66 19.10
N GLU A 140 -9.12 -11.97 20.18
CA GLU A 140 -9.41 -13.35 20.60
C GLU A 140 -10.34 -14.08 19.61
N ILE A 141 -11.33 -13.38 19.05
CA ILE A 141 -12.20 -13.95 17.99
C ILE A 141 -11.53 -14.00 16.60
N GLY A 142 -10.31 -13.46 16.46
CA GLY A 142 -9.58 -13.44 15.20
C GLY A 142 -10.26 -12.57 14.12
N PHE A 143 -10.95 -11.50 14.52
CA PHE A 143 -11.61 -10.60 13.57
C PHE A 143 -10.56 -9.80 12.80
N SER A 144 -10.64 -9.82 11.47
CA SER A 144 -9.69 -9.20 10.54
C SER A 144 -10.38 -8.42 9.43
#